data_AF-A0A2W5YB46-F1
#
_entry.id   AF-A0A2W5YB46-F1
#
_cell.length_a   1.000
_cell.length_b   1.000
_cell.length_c   1.000
_cell.angle_alpha   90.00
_cell.angle_beta   90.00
_cell.angle_gamma   90.00
#
_symmetry.space_group_name_H-M   'P 1'
#
loop_
_entity.id
_entity.type
_entity.pdbx_description
1 polymer ?
#
loop_
_entity_poly.entity_id
_entity_poly.type
_entity_poly.pdbx_seq_one_letter_code
_entity_poly.pdbx_strand_id
1 'polypeptide(L)'
;MLEVVVGLLAALLILTGVLVMAGPNLRRGLQLRRHLPRPGPLRAKKPSEPGTELHPTMAKALKAADRAATLLADNRQERQAAALRQAAQRALVREADGIYALQAVLRRIRSVQLTDSDDQRLFAGLVRQATAHLNDRAEQLELLPRR
;
A
#
# COMPACT_ATOMS: atom_id res chain seq x y z
N MET A 1 42.34 3.17 14.58
CA MET A 1 41.53 2.84 15.78
C MET A 1 40.19 3.59 15.78
N LEU A 2 40.19 4.93 15.62
CA LEU A 2 38.97 5.73 15.63
C LEU A 2 37.98 5.38 14.50
N GLU A 3 38.46 5.13 13.28
CA GLU A 3 37.61 4.80 12.13
C GLU A 3 36.84 3.48 12.31
N VAL A 4 37.45 2.50 12.99
CA VAL A 4 36.79 1.23 13.30
C VAL A 4 35.65 1.44 14.30
N VAL A 5 35.85 2.32 15.28
CA VAL A 5 34.83 2.68 16.28
C VAL A 5 33.68 3.47 15.65
N VAL A 6 33.99 4.40 14.73
CA VAL A 6 32.98 5.18 14.00
C VAL A 6 32.18 4.29 13.04
N GLY A 7 32.83 3.37 12.34
CA GLY A 7 32.16 2.39 11.49
C GLY A 7 31.23 1.47 12.28
N LEU A 8 31.65 1.03 13.47
CA LEU A 8 30.84 0.21 14.36
C LEU A 8 29.61 0.98 14.88
N LEU A 9 29.78 2.25 15.28
CA LEU A 9 28.68 3.12 15.73
C LEU A 9 27.67 3.39 14.61
N ALA A 10 28.14 3.67 13.39
CA ALA A 10 27.28 3.89 12.24
C ALA A 10 26.47 2.63 11.90
N ALA A 11 27.09 1.45 11.93
CA ALA A 11 26.40 0.19 11.71
C ALA A 11 25.35 -0.10 12.79
N LEU A 12 25.66 0.19 14.07
CA LEU A 12 24.73 -0.02 15.17
C LEU A 12 23.50 0.90 15.07
N LEU A 13 23.70 2.16 14.65
CA LEU A 13 22.63 3.13 14.44
C LEU A 13 21.69 2.72 13.30
N ILE A 14 22.25 2.23 12.19
CA ILE A 14 21.47 1.73 11.06
C ILE A 14 20.65 0.50 11.49
N LEU A 15 21.28 -0.44 12.19
CA LEU A 15 20.62 -1.66 12.65
C LEU A 15 19.48 -1.36 13.64
N THR A 16 19.70 -0.41 14.56
CA THR A 16 18.68 0.01 15.53
C THR A 16 17.53 0.74 14.82
N GLY A 17 17.84 1.60 13.84
CA GLY A 17 16.81 2.26 13.03
C GLY A 17 15.94 1.28 12.24
N VAL A 18 16.54 0.23 11.68
CA VAL A 18 15.81 -0.86 11.01
C VAL A 18 14.96 -1.64 12.01
N LEU A 19 15.47 -1.92 13.22
CA LEU A 19 14.74 -2.64 14.25
C LEU A 19 13.52 -1.84 14.77
N VAL A 20 13.65 -0.52 14.90
CA VAL A 20 12.55 0.38 15.28
C VAL A 20 11.52 0.51 14.16
N MET A 21 11.95 0.60 12.89
CA MET A 21 11.05 0.62 11.73
C MET A 21 10.30 -0.70 11.54
N ALA A 22 10.91 -1.83 11.90
CA ALA A 22 10.27 -3.14 11.77
C ALA A 22 9.11 -3.35 12.76
N GLY A 23 9.11 -2.64 13.90
CA GLY A 23 8.05 -2.68 14.91
C GLY A 23 7.69 -4.10 15.40
N PRO A 24 6.63 -4.27 16.20
CA PRO A 24 6.22 -5.57 16.74
C PRO A 24 5.66 -6.55 15.67
N ASN A 25 5.67 -6.18 14.38
CA ASN A 25 5.17 -7.03 13.29
C ASN A 25 6.03 -8.29 13.05
N LEU A 26 7.28 -8.36 13.55
CA LEU A 26 8.07 -9.59 13.50
C LEU A 26 7.48 -10.73 14.35
N ARG A 27 6.66 -10.44 15.38
CA ARG A 27 6.08 -11.49 16.23
C ARG A 27 4.96 -12.30 15.55
N ARG A 28 4.43 -11.85 14.40
CA ARG A 28 3.39 -12.59 13.66
C ARG A 28 3.93 -13.51 12.57
N GLY A 29 5.19 -13.37 12.16
CA GLY A 29 5.80 -14.18 11.10
C GLY A 29 6.32 -15.56 11.55
N LEU A 30 6.44 -15.80 12.86
CA LEU A 30 6.97 -17.05 13.41
C LEU A 30 5.92 -18.10 13.74
N GLN A 31 4.63 -17.84 13.48
CA GLN A 31 3.57 -18.79 13.75
C GLN A 31 2.92 -19.29 12.47
N LEU A 32 3.01 -20.61 12.31
CA LEU A 32 2.28 -21.48 11.38
C LEU A 32 2.87 -21.69 9.97
N ARG A 33 4.05 -22.31 9.95
CA ARG A 33 4.19 -23.59 9.24
C ARG A 33 3.22 -24.60 9.88
N ARG A 34 2.11 -24.95 9.21
CA ARG A 34 1.52 -26.31 9.20
C ARG A 34 0.21 -26.34 8.39
N HIS A 35 0.10 -27.40 7.59
CA HIS A 35 -1.08 -27.94 6.89
C HIS A 35 -1.44 -27.44 5.47
N LEU A 36 -0.94 -28.19 4.48
CA LEU A 36 -1.75 -28.69 3.34
C LEU A 36 -2.89 -29.63 3.86
N PRO A 37 -3.88 -30.09 3.05
CA PRO A 37 -4.42 -29.65 1.75
C PRO A 37 -5.99 -29.63 1.67
N ARG A 38 -6.52 -29.34 0.47
CA ARG A 38 -7.84 -29.68 -0.13
C ARG A 38 -8.98 -28.63 -0.22
N PRO A 39 -9.81 -28.72 -1.28
CA PRO A 39 -10.66 -27.64 -1.80
C PRO A 39 -12.12 -27.71 -1.31
N GLY A 40 -12.83 -26.59 -1.34
CA GLY A 40 -14.27 -26.52 -1.11
C GLY A 40 -14.83 -25.10 -1.32
N PRO A 41 -15.97 -24.93 -2.00
CA PRO A 41 -16.47 -23.63 -2.45
C PRO A 41 -17.30 -22.92 -1.37
N LEU A 42 -17.36 -21.59 -1.50
CA LEU A 42 -18.35 -20.68 -0.91
C LEU A 42 -18.57 -20.79 0.62
N ARG A 43 -17.92 -19.90 1.39
CA ARG A 43 -18.46 -19.47 2.67
C ARG A 43 -18.28 -17.97 2.86
N ALA A 44 -19.41 -17.27 2.77
CA ALA A 44 -19.57 -15.89 3.14
C ALA A 44 -19.00 -15.64 4.54
N LYS A 45 -18.05 -14.71 4.65
CA LYS A 45 -17.59 -14.19 5.94
C LYS A 45 -18.40 -12.93 6.24
N LYS A 46 -19.41 -13.12 7.08
CA LYS A 46 -20.23 -12.08 7.72
C LYS A 46 -19.41 -11.40 8.85
N PRO A 47 -19.91 -10.32 9.45
CA PRO A 47 -19.30 -8.99 9.47
C PRO A 47 -18.46 -8.75 10.72
N SER A 48 -17.39 -7.97 10.60
CA SER A 48 -16.70 -7.38 11.74
C SER A 48 -17.01 -5.89 11.75
N GLU A 49 -17.75 -5.44 12.76
CA GLU A 49 -17.89 -4.03 13.16
C GLU A 49 -17.46 -3.89 14.63
N PRO A 50 -17.09 -2.69 15.14
CA PRO A 50 -17.10 -1.38 14.50
C PRO A 50 -15.71 -0.72 14.56
N GLY A 51 -15.08 -0.58 13.41
CA GLY A 51 -13.89 0.26 13.25
C GLY A 51 -13.99 0.87 11.88
N THR A 52 -14.71 1.99 11.79
CA THR A 52 -14.98 2.74 10.55
C THR A 52 -15.11 1.80 9.35
N GLU A 53 -16.27 1.16 9.17
CA GLU A 53 -16.50 0.31 8.00
C GLU A 53 -16.07 1.10 6.76
N LEU A 54 -14.93 0.70 6.20
CA LEU A 54 -14.32 1.45 5.12
C LEU A 54 -15.26 1.38 3.93
N HIS A 55 -15.65 2.53 3.40
CA HIS A 55 -16.64 2.57 2.33
C HIS A 55 -16.25 1.63 1.18
N PRO A 56 -17.18 0.86 0.59
CA PRO A 56 -16.85 -0.18 -0.37
C PRO A 56 -16.09 0.34 -1.61
N THR A 57 -16.31 1.57 -2.05
CA THR A 57 -15.52 2.18 -3.13
C THR A 57 -14.09 2.47 -2.70
N MET A 58 -13.88 2.94 -1.46
CA MET A 58 -12.56 3.17 -0.90
C MET A 58 -11.79 1.86 -0.71
N ALA A 59 -12.46 0.81 -0.24
CA ALA A 59 -11.86 -0.53 -0.17
C ALA A 59 -11.40 -1.06 -1.54
N LYS A 60 -12.18 -0.82 -2.61
CA LYS A 60 -11.79 -1.16 -3.99
C LYS A 60 -10.59 -0.33 -4.46
N ALA A 61 -10.59 0.98 -4.18
CA ALA A 61 -9.48 1.87 -4.50
C ALA A 61 -8.17 1.40 -3.83
N LEU A 62 -8.22 1.11 -2.53
CA LEU A 62 -7.07 0.62 -1.77
C LEU A 62 -6.57 -0.72 -2.28
N LYS A 63 -7.47 -1.64 -2.65
CA LYS A 63 -7.08 -2.93 -3.23
C LYS A 63 -6.38 -2.79 -4.58
N ALA A 64 -6.86 -1.88 -5.44
CA ALA A 64 -6.20 -1.59 -6.71
C ALA A 64 -4.84 -0.91 -6.50
N ALA A 65 -4.75 0.02 -5.56
CA ALA A 65 -3.50 0.69 -5.18
C ALA A 65 -2.48 -0.28 -4.58
N ASP A 66 -2.90 -1.21 -3.74
CA ASP A 66 -2.02 -2.24 -3.16
C ASP A 66 -1.44 -3.16 -4.24
N ARG A 67 -2.27 -3.62 -5.18
CA ARG A 67 -1.79 -4.39 -6.34
C ARG A 67 -0.81 -3.60 -7.20
N ALA A 68 -1.08 -2.31 -7.42
CA ALA A 68 -0.14 -1.44 -8.14
C ALA A 68 1.19 -1.26 -7.38
N ALA A 69 1.14 -1.16 -6.04
CA ALA A 69 2.33 -1.09 -5.21
C ALA A 69 3.16 -2.38 -5.26
N THR A 70 2.51 -3.54 -5.32
CA THR A 70 3.19 -4.84 -5.48
C THR A 70 3.87 -4.93 -6.84
N LEU A 71 3.18 -4.60 -7.94
CA LEU A 71 3.80 -4.56 -9.28
C LEU A 71 4.99 -3.59 -9.36
N LEU A 72 4.89 -2.43 -8.71
CA LEU A 72 6.00 -1.48 -8.62
C LEU A 72 7.19 -2.07 -7.85
N ALA A 73 6.94 -2.75 -6.72
CA ALA A 73 8.00 -3.39 -5.95
C ALA A 73 8.69 -4.50 -6.76
N ASP A 74 7.92 -5.32 -7.47
CA ASP A 74 8.43 -6.40 -8.32
C ASP A 74 9.32 -5.85 -9.46
N ASN A 75 9.01 -4.65 -9.96
CA ASN A 75 9.77 -3.93 -10.98
C ASN A 75 10.87 -3.00 -10.40
N ARG A 76 11.31 -3.22 -9.16
CA ARG A 76 12.35 -2.44 -8.45
C ARG A 76 12.03 -0.94 -8.25
N GLN A 77 10.75 -0.56 -8.34
CA GLN A 77 10.25 0.80 -8.04
C GLN A 77 9.81 0.91 -6.58
N GLU A 78 10.69 0.54 -5.65
CA GLU A 78 10.38 0.43 -4.22
C GLU A 78 9.96 1.76 -3.59
N ARG A 79 10.56 2.87 -4.03
CA ARG A 79 10.23 4.21 -3.52
C ARG A 79 8.79 4.59 -3.82
N GLN A 80 8.33 4.26 -5.02
CA GLN A 80 6.97 4.53 -5.50
C GLN A 80 5.97 3.58 -4.83
N ALA A 81 6.33 2.30 -4.68
CA ALA A 81 5.55 1.32 -3.94
C ALA A 81 5.36 1.75 -2.47
N ALA A 82 6.43 2.20 -1.80
CA ALA A 82 6.38 2.68 -0.43
C ALA A 82 5.51 3.94 -0.29
N ALA A 83 5.67 4.92 -1.20
CA ALA A 83 4.84 6.12 -1.22
C ALA A 83 3.35 5.80 -1.37
N LEU A 84 3.01 4.84 -2.24
CA LEU A 84 1.63 4.43 -2.47
C LEU A 84 1.04 3.71 -1.23
N ARG A 85 1.81 2.81 -0.59
CA ARG A 85 1.40 2.16 0.66
C ARG A 85 1.23 3.15 1.80
N GLN A 86 2.13 4.12 1.95
CA GLN A 86 2.01 5.16 2.98
C GLN A 86 0.76 6.01 2.77
N ALA A 87 0.45 6.40 1.53
CA ALA A 87 -0.78 7.12 1.21
C ALA A 87 -2.04 6.27 1.51
N ALA A 88 -2.01 4.97 1.18
CA ALA A 88 -3.08 4.02 1.51
C ALA A 88 -3.31 3.90 3.03
N GLN A 89 -2.24 3.85 3.82
CA GLN A 89 -2.34 3.82 5.29
C GLN A 89 -2.96 5.11 5.85
N ARG A 90 -2.60 6.28 5.30
CA ARG A 90 -3.23 7.55 5.70
C ARG A 90 -4.74 7.55 5.44
N ALA A 91 -5.16 6.96 4.32
CA ALA A 91 -6.56 6.80 3.97
C ALA A 91 -7.38 5.94 4.93
N LEU A 92 -6.75 5.00 5.63
CA LEU A 92 -7.40 4.20 6.68
C LEU A 92 -7.65 5.01 7.97
N VAL A 93 -6.84 6.04 8.23
CA VAL A 93 -6.95 6.88 9.43
C VAL A 93 -7.82 8.10 9.18
N ARG A 94 -7.59 8.80 8.06
CA ARG A 94 -8.29 10.01 7.65
C ARG A 94 -8.62 9.91 6.17
N GLU A 95 -9.85 9.52 5.88
CA GLU A 95 -10.28 9.18 4.51
C GLU A 95 -10.08 10.34 3.54
N ALA A 96 -10.54 11.56 3.88
CA ALA A 96 -10.40 12.74 3.01
C ALA A 96 -8.93 13.09 2.72
N ASP A 97 -8.08 13.20 3.74
CA ASP A 97 -6.65 13.47 3.59
C ASP A 97 -5.95 12.36 2.77
N GLY A 98 -6.36 11.11 2.98
CA GLY A 98 -5.82 9.96 2.27
C GLY A 98 -6.22 9.91 0.81
N ILE A 99 -7.42 10.34 0.44
CA ILE A 99 -7.86 10.46 -0.96
C ILE A 99 -6.95 11.45 -1.69
N TYR A 100 -6.70 12.63 -1.14
CA TYR A 100 -5.79 13.61 -1.74
C TYR A 100 -4.36 13.08 -1.85
N ALA A 101 -3.86 12.43 -0.80
CA ALA A 101 -2.53 11.82 -0.80
C ALA A 101 -2.40 10.73 -1.88
N LEU A 102 -3.40 9.85 -2.00
CA LEU A 102 -3.43 8.80 -3.02
C LEU A 102 -3.51 9.39 -4.42
N GLN A 103 -4.37 10.38 -4.66
CA GLN A 103 -4.45 11.06 -5.96
C GLN A 103 -3.13 11.72 -6.35
N ALA A 104 -2.43 12.36 -5.40
CA ALA A 104 -1.12 12.95 -5.64
C ALA A 104 -0.07 11.89 -6.03
N VAL A 105 -0.03 10.77 -5.30
CA VAL A 105 0.91 9.68 -5.61
C VAL A 105 0.56 9.01 -6.94
N LEU A 106 -0.71 8.67 -7.19
CA LEU A 106 -1.17 8.05 -8.43
C LEU A 106 -0.83 8.90 -9.66
N ARG A 107 -1.03 10.21 -9.58
CA ARG A 107 -0.63 11.16 -10.64
C ARG A 107 0.88 11.17 -10.88
N ARG A 108 1.68 11.11 -9.81
CA ARG A 108 3.15 11.07 -9.90
C ARG A 108 3.66 9.76 -10.50
N ILE A 109 3.08 8.62 -10.13
CA ILE A 109 3.54 7.31 -10.60
C ILE A 109 3.00 6.93 -11.98
N ARG A 110 2.02 7.68 -12.52
CA ARG A 110 1.45 7.43 -13.86
C ARG A 110 2.50 7.48 -14.98
N SER A 111 3.57 8.25 -14.81
CA SER A 111 4.66 8.36 -15.78
C SER A 111 5.77 7.32 -15.58
N VAL A 112 5.64 6.43 -14.60
CA VAL A 112 6.62 5.35 -14.37
C VAL A 112 6.51 4.34 -15.51
N GLN A 113 7.68 3.99 -16.05
CA GLN A 113 7.82 2.93 -17.04
C GLN A 113 8.37 1.69 -16.34
N LEU A 114 7.68 0.58 -16.54
CA LEU A 114 8.07 -0.75 -16.11
C LEU A 114 8.86 -1.43 -17.24
N THR A 115 9.68 -2.41 -16.86
CA THR A 115 10.56 -3.10 -17.80
C THR A 115 9.77 -3.98 -18.77
N ASP A 116 8.71 -4.61 -18.28
CA ASP A 116 7.83 -5.47 -19.07
C ASP A 116 6.60 -4.69 -19.59
N SER A 117 6.29 -4.88 -20.86
CA SER A 117 5.14 -4.27 -21.54
C SER A 117 3.81 -4.78 -21.01
N ASP A 118 3.74 -6.03 -20.56
CA ASP A 118 2.52 -6.60 -19.98
C ASP A 118 2.28 -6.05 -18.58
N ASP A 119 3.31 -5.98 -17.74
CA ASP A 119 3.26 -5.30 -16.44
C ASP A 119 2.89 -3.83 -16.60
N GLN A 120 3.43 -3.15 -17.62
CA GLN A 120 3.09 -1.75 -17.91
C GLN A 120 1.59 -1.58 -18.19
N ARG A 121 0.98 -2.49 -18.96
CA ARG A 121 -0.46 -2.46 -19.27
C ARG A 121 -1.30 -2.75 -18.02
N LEU A 122 -0.90 -3.75 -17.24
CA LEU A 122 -1.55 -4.10 -15.97
C LEU A 122 -1.50 -2.95 -14.98
N PHE A 123 -0.32 -2.36 -14.79
CA PHE A 123 -0.11 -1.21 -13.92
C PHE A 123 -0.95 0.00 -14.34
N ALA A 124 -0.96 0.35 -15.63
CA ALA A 124 -1.80 1.43 -16.15
C ALA A 124 -3.30 1.14 -15.96
N GLY A 125 -3.71 -0.13 -16.02
CA GLY A 125 -5.07 -0.55 -15.68
C GLY A 125 -5.41 -0.32 -14.21
N LEU A 126 -4.53 -0.76 -13.30
CA LEU A 126 -4.71 -0.62 -11.85
C LEU A 126 -4.72 0.84 -11.40
N VAL A 127 -3.82 1.67 -11.94
CA VAL A 127 -3.78 3.11 -11.65
C VAL A 127 -5.08 3.80 -12.09
N ARG A 128 -5.61 3.45 -13.27
CA ARG A 128 -6.90 3.97 -13.76
C ARG A 128 -8.07 3.54 -12.87
N GLN A 129 -8.13 2.26 -12.48
CA GLN A 129 -9.16 1.74 -11.58
C GLN A 129 -9.10 2.41 -10.20
N ALA A 130 -7.92 2.53 -9.61
CA ALA A 130 -7.74 3.20 -8.32
C ALA A 130 -8.18 4.67 -8.40
N THR A 131 -7.80 5.38 -9.46
CA THR A 131 -8.18 6.79 -9.67
C THR A 131 -9.69 6.95 -9.82
N ALA A 132 -10.34 6.08 -10.59
CA ALA A 132 -11.80 6.12 -10.77
C ALA A 132 -12.52 5.94 -9.43
N HIS A 133 -12.16 4.91 -8.66
CA HIS A 133 -12.78 4.67 -7.35
C HIS A 133 -12.52 5.77 -6.33
N LEU A 134 -11.34 6.41 -6.38
CA LEU A 134 -11.04 7.57 -5.53
C LEU A 134 -11.86 8.79 -5.92
N ASN A 135 -12.07 9.03 -7.22
CA ASN A 135 -12.90 10.13 -7.69
C ASN A 135 -14.35 9.91 -7.29
N ASP A 136 -14.90 8.71 -7.52
CA ASP A 136 -16.25 8.34 -7.08
C ASP A 136 -16.42 8.60 -5.57
N ARG A 137 -15.41 8.25 -4.77
CA ARG A 137 -15.44 8.47 -3.32
C ARG A 137 -15.28 9.94 -2.94
N ALA A 138 -14.44 10.68 -3.65
CA ALA A 138 -14.27 12.12 -3.45
C ALA A 138 -15.55 12.89 -3.76
N GLU A 139 -16.28 12.50 -4.81
CA GLU A 139 -17.60 13.06 -5.15
C GLU A 139 -18.62 12.80 -4.04
N GLN A 140 -18.66 11.56 -3.52
CA GLN A 140 -19.55 11.20 -2.40
C GLN A 140 -19.27 11.95 -1.11
N LEU A 141 -18.01 12.31 -0.88
CA LEU A 141 -17.59 13.12 0.27
C LEU A 141 -17.68 14.62 0.01
N GLU A 142 -18.20 15.03 -1.16
CA GLU A 142 -18.26 16.41 -1.63
C GLU A 142 -16.91 17.14 -1.57
N LEU A 143 -15.81 16.38 -1.68
CA LEU A 143 -14.44 16.91 -1.62
C LEU A 143 -14.05 17.58 -2.93
N LEU A 144 -14.73 17.28 -4.02
CA LEU A 144 -14.51 17.95 -5.29
C LEU A 144 -15.34 19.24 -5.34
N PRO A 145 -14.75 20.39 -5.73
CA PRO A 145 -15.54 21.58 -6.03
C PRO A 145 -16.51 21.22 -7.16
N ARG A 146 -17.82 21.33 -6.90
CA ARG A 146 -18.87 21.18 -7.91
C ARG A 146 -18.51 22.15 -9.05
N ARG A 147 -18.12 21.59 -10.20
CA ARG A 147 -17.88 22.36 -11.42
C ARG A 147 -19.21 22.72 -12.06
#